data_AF-A0A940ULR5-F1
#
_entry.id   AF-A0A940ULR5-F1
#
_cell.length_a   1.000
_cell.length_b   1.000
_cell.length_c   1.000
_cell.angle_alpha   90.00
_cell.angle_beta   90.00
_cell.angle_gamma   90.00
#
_symmetry.space_group_name_H-M   'P 1'
#
loop_
_entity.id
_entity.type
_entity.pdbx_description
1 polymer ?
#
loop_
_entity_poly.entity_id
_entity_poly.type
_entity_poly.pdbx_seq_one_letter_code
_entity_poly.pdbx_strand_id
1 'polypeptide(L)'
;MKTRKEFVEAVMKMANLKDLRAADEAARAVISLTKLIIGDELSQRIAEVSPPDLRQGWESIRVAQEDDYERDELLFETGEVQEIQAG
;
A
#
# COMPACT_ATOMS: atom_id res chain seq x y z
N MET A 1 0.27 10.60 16.13
CA MET A 1 0.45 9.16 15.90
C MET A 1 1.95 8.87 15.89
N LYS A 2 2.40 7.93 16.71
CA LYS A 2 3.82 7.69 16.99
C LYS A 2 4.31 6.32 16.54
N THR A 3 3.41 5.35 16.38
CA THR A 3 3.73 3.97 16.02
C THR A 3 2.86 3.45 14.89
N ARG A 4 3.35 2.40 14.20
CA ARG A 4 2.59 1.66 13.19
C ARG A 4 1.33 1.03 13.78
N LYS A 5 1.38 0.57 15.02
CA LYS A 5 0.18 0.03 15.70
C LYS A 5 -0.91 1.09 15.84
N GLU A 6 -0.55 2.29 16.32
CA GLU A 6 -1.51 3.41 16.42
C GLU A 6 -2.07 3.81 15.05
N PHE A 7 -1.26 3.74 13.99
CA PHE A 7 -1.71 3.98 12.62
C PHE A 7 -2.74 2.96 12.16
N VAL A 8 -2.42 1.67 12.29
CA VAL A 8 -3.32 0.59 11.88
C VAL A 8 -4.61 0.60 12.72
N GLU A 9 -4.54 0.89 14.01
CA GLU A 9 -5.74 1.08 14.86
C GLU A 9 -6.61 2.26 14.42
N ALA A 10 -6.00 3.36 13.99
CA ALA A 10 -6.73 4.49 13.43
C ALA A 10 -7.41 4.12 12.11
N VAL A 11 -6.70 3.43 11.19
CA VAL A 11 -7.26 2.94 9.93
C VAL A 11 -8.42 2.00 10.18
N MET A 12 -8.27 1.04 11.10
CA MET A 12 -9.31 0.10 11.48
C MET A 12 -10.58 0.82 11.95
N LYS A 13 -10.44 1.84 12.81
CA LYS A 13 -11.57 2.63 13.32
C LYS A 13 -12.22 3.48 12.22
N MET A 14 -11.42 4.14 11.39
CA MET A 14 -11.93 5.02 10.32
C MET A 14 -12.69 4.24 9.25
N ALA A 15 -12.20 3.05 8.88
CA ALA A 15 -12.79 2.21 7.84
C ALA A 15 -13.73 1.13 8.40
N ASN A 16 -14.00 1.12 9.71
CA ASN A 16 -14.82 0.12 10.41
C ASN A 16 -14.45 -1.34 10.06
N LEU A 17 -13.15 -1.64 10.10
CA LEU A 17 -12.61 -2.95 9.74
C LEU A 17 -12.67 -3.93 10.93
N LYS A 18 -12.88 -5.21 10.61
CA LYS A 18 -13.13 -6.28 11.59
C LYS A 18 -11.95 -6.56 12.54
N ASP A 19 -10.72 -6.35 12.08
CA ASP A 19 -9.51 -6.67 12.82
C ASP A 19 -8.31 -5.85 12.32
N LEU A 20 -7.22 -5.87 13.10
CA LEU A 20 -5.98 -5.16 12.80
C LEU A 20 -5.29 -5.68 11.53
N ARG A 21 -5.51 -6.94 11.15
CA ARG A 21 -4.89 -7.52 9.96
C ARG A 21 -5.51 -6.91 8.70
N ALA A 22 -6.83 -6.88 8.62
CA ALA A 22 -7.56 -6.23 7.53
C ALA A 22 -7.18 -4.74 7.42
N ALA A 23 -6.98 -4.06 8.55
CA ALA A 23 -6.53 -2.67 8.56
C ALA A 23 -5.08 -2.50 8.09
N ASP A 24 -4.16 -3.39 8.44
CA ASP A 24 -2.78 -3.37 7.95
C ASP A 24 -2.72 -3.66 6.44
N GLU A 25 -3.51 -4.62 5.96
CA GLU A 25 -3.64 -4.94 4.53
C GLU A 25 -4.18 -3.74 3.73
N ALA A 26 -5.25 -3.10 4.19
CA ALA A 26 -5.81 -1.90 3.56
C ALA A 26 -4.81 -0.72 3.57
N ALA A 27 -4.15 -0.48 4.70
CA ALA A 27 -3.13 0.55 4.82
C ALA A 27 -1.97 0.33 3.84
N ARG A 28 -1.48 -0.90 3.73
CA ARG A 28 -0.40 -1.27 2.81
C ARG A 28 -0.80 -1.05 1.36
N ALA A 29 -2.02 -1.43 0.97
CA ALA A 29 -2.54 -1.20 -0.38
C ALA A 29 -2.54 0.30 -0.70
N VAL A 30 -3.13 1.14 0.16
CA VAL A 30 -3.19 2.59 -0.05
C VAL A 30 -1.80 3.22 -0.12
N ILE A 31 -0.87 2.80 0.75
CA ILE A 31 0.52 3.30 0.72
C ILE A 31 1.21 2.90 -0.59
N SER A 32 1.04 1.66 -1.03
CA SER A 32 1.59 1.16 -2.28
C SER A 32 1.13 2.00 -3.48
N LEU A 33 -0.18 2.25 -3.57
CA LEU A 33 -0.79 3.11 -4.58
C LEU A 33 -0.29 4.56 -4.50
N THR A 34 -0.19 5.08 -3.29
CA THR A 34 0.32 6.45 -3.06
C THR A 34 1.75 6.58 -3.57
N LYS A 35 2.62 5.61 -3.26
CA LYS A 35 4.02 5.62 -3.72
C LYS A 35 4.14 5.59 -5.24
N LEU A 36 3.28 4.83 -5.92
CA LEU A 36 3.24 4.77 -7.38
C LEU A 36 2.94 6.16 -7.97
N ILE A 37 1.94 6.85 -7.42
CA ILE A 37 1.52 8.17 -7.90
C ILE A 37 2.56 9.27 -7.65
N ILE A 38 3.19 9.27 -6.47
CA ILE A 38 4.10 10.36 -6.07
C ILE A 38 5.54 10.15 -6.53
N GLY A 39 5.92 8.93 -6.90
CA GLY A 39 7.28 8.57 -7.29
C GLY A 39 8.29 8.60 -6.13
N ASP A 40 9.51 8.14 -6.44
CA ASP A 40 10.54 7.87 -5.42
C ASP A 40 10.98 9.13 -4.65
N GLU A 41 11.13 10.27 -5.31
CA GLU A 41 11.61 11.50 -4.67
C GLU A 41 10.66 11.99 -3.57
N LEU A 42 9.36 12.10 -3.88
CA LEU A 42 8.36 12.54 -2.91
C LEU A 42 8.12 11.46 -1.85
N SER A 43 8.16 10.18 -2.23
CA SER A 43 8.08 9.06 -1.29
C SER A 43 9.19 9.11 -0.24
N GLN A 44 10.43 9.41 -0.65
CA GLN A 44 11.57 9.55 0.26
C GLN A 44 11.39 10.75 1.21
N ARG A 45 10.92 11.90 0.71
CA ARG A 45 10.64 13.08 1.54
C ARG A 45 9.58 12.80 2.61
N ILE A 46 8.54 12.02 2.29
CA ILE A 46 7.52 11.59 3.27
C ILE A 46 8.15 10.67 4.34
N ALA A 47 9.00 9.74 3.93
CA ALA A 47 9.70 8.84 4.84
C ALA A 47 10.56 9.64 5.85
N GLU A 48 11.31 10.63 5.37
CA GLU A 48 12.21 11.46 6.18
C GLU A 48 11.50 12.29 7.26
N VAL A 49 10.31 12.79 6.99
CA VAL A 49 9.52 13.56 8.00
C VAL A 49 8.70 12.67 8.94
N SER A 50 8.61 11.36 8.64
CA SER A 50 7.84 10.41 9.44
C SER A 50 8.60 9.94 10.70
N PRO A 51 7.88 9.65 11.81
CA PRO A 51 8.45 8.98 12.97
C PRO A 51 9.15 7.65 12.59
N PRO A 52 10.24 7.24 13.28
CA PRO A 52 11.05 6.10 12.87
C PRO A 52 10.27 4.80 12.59
N ASP A 53 9.30 4.46 13.44
CA ASP A 53 8.49 3.24 13.29
C ASP A 53 7.56 3.32 12.05
N LEU A 54 7.00 4.50 11.78
CA LEU A 54 6.17 4.74 10.59
C LEU A 54 7.01 4.81 9.31
N ARG A 55 8.21 5.39 9.39
CA ARG A 55 9.20 5.40 8.30
C ARG A 55 9.58 3.98 7.90
N GLN A 56 9.93 3.15 8.87
CA GLN A 56 10.28 1.74 8.62
C GLN A 56 9.09 1.00 7.98
N GLY A 57 7.87 1.23 8.47
CA GLY A 57 6.64 0.71 7.87
C GLY A 57 6.48 1.14 6.41
N TRP A 58 6.63 2.44 6.14
CA TRP A 58 6.57 3.04 4.81
C TRP A 58 7.60 2.43 3.87
N GLU A 59 8.90 2.46 4.22
CA GLU A 59 10.00 1.94 3.41
C GLU A 59 9.87 0.44 3.10
N SER A 60 9.32 -0.36 4.03
CA SER A 60 9.11 -1.79 3.83
C SER A 60 8.07 -2.16 2.77
N ILE A 61 7.20 -1.21 2.39
CA ILE A 61 6.13 -1.44 1.42
C ILE A 61 6.68 -1.21 0.02
N ARG A 62 6.66 -2.27 -0.80
CA ARG A 62 6.98 -2.19 -2.23
C ARG A 62 5.89 -1.43 -2.96
N VAL A 63 6.31 -0.67 -3.97
CA VAL A 63 5.40 0.01 -4.90
C VAL A 63 4.70 -1.05 -5.75
N ALA A 64 3.40 -0.90 -5.99
CA ALA A 64 2.68 -1.69 -6.98
C ALA A 64 3.34 -1.45 -8.34
N GLN A 65 3.65 -2.50 -9.10
CA GLN A 65 4.22 -2.31 -10.42
C GLN A 65 3.10 -1.89 -11.38
N GLU A 66 3.39 -1.07 -12.41
CA GLU A 66 2.39 -0.70 -13.43
C GLU A 66 1.73 -1.95 -14.06
N ASP A 67 2.50 -3.02 -14.24
CA ASP A 67 2.04 -4.34 -14.67
C ASP A 67 0.96 -4.95 -13.76
N ASP A 68 0.96 -4.62 -12.45
CA ASP A 68 -0.10 -5.06 -11.52
C ASP A 68 -1.41 -4.30 -11.78
N TYR A 69 -1.32 -3.03 -12.21
CA TYR A 69 -2.46 -2.16 -12.50
C TYR A 69 -3.11 -2.49 -13.84
N GLU A 70 -2.32 -2.68 -14.90
CA GLU A 70 -2.85 -3.12 -16.20
C GLU A 70 -3.55 -4.47 -16.05
N ARG A 71 -2.99 -5.38 -15.22
CA ARG A 71 -3.59 -6.69 -14.94
C ARG A 71 -4.87 -6.60 -14.12
N ASP A 72 -4.92 -5.74 -13.12
CA ASP A 72 -6.13 -5.53 -12.29
C ASP A 72 -7.23 -4.79 -13.07
N GLU A 73 -6.89 -3.83 -13.94
CA GLU A 73 -7.84 -3.18 -14.85
C GLU A 73 -8.38 -4.17 -15.89
N LEU A 74 -7.52 -5.00 -16.49
CA LEU A 74 -7.95 -6.11 -17.36
C LEU A 74 -8.85 -7.09 -16.60
N LEU A 75 -8.52 -7.45 -15.35
CA LEU A 75 -9.32 -8.35 -14.53
C LEU A 75 -10.68 -7.73 -14.19
N PHE A 76 -10.73 -6.43 -13.92
CA PHE A 76 -11.98 -5.72 -13.67
C PHE A 76 -12.87 -5.63 -14.91
N GLU A 77 -12.28 -5.42 -16.10
CA GLU A 77 -13.01 -5.35 -17.37
C GLU A 77 -13.43 -6.72 -17.91
N THR A 78 -12.58 -7.75 -17.77
CA THR A 78 -12.73 -9.04 -18.44
C THR A 78 -13.07 -10.20 -17.51
N GLY A 79 -12.77 -10.07 -16.22
CA GLY A 79 -12.92 -11.15 -15.23
C GLY A 79 -11.85 -12.24 -15.30
N GLU A 80 -10.81 -12.07 -16.12
CA GLU A 80 -9.76 -13.08 -16.32
C GLU A 80 -8.38 -12.59 -15.86
N VAL A 81 -7.64 -13.46 -15.16
CA VAL A 81 -6.23 -13.21 -14.82
C VAL A 81 -5.38 -13.79 -15.94
N GLN A 82 -4.70 -12.96 -16.73
CA GLN A 82 -3.70 -13.47 -17.68
C GLN A 82 -2.49 -14.00 -16.90
N GLU A 83 -2.19 -15.28 -17.04
CA GLU A 83 -0.96 -15.88 -16.52
C GLU A 83 0.21 -15.42 -17.40
N ILE A 84 1.18 -14.75 -16.78
CA ILE A 84 2.43 -14.39 -17.43
C ILE A 84 3.17 -15.71 -17.68
N GLN A 85 3.25 -16.15 -18.94
CA GLN A 85 4.10 -17.28 -19.30
C GLN A 85 5.57 -16.87 -19.09
N ALA A 86 6.16 -17.34 -17.99
CA ALA A 86 7.60 -17.30 -17.80
C ALA A 86 8.25 -18.25 -18.82
N GLY A 87 8.95 -17.66 -19.80
CA GLY A 87 9.81 -18.37 -20.73
C GLY A 87 11.10 -18.88 -20.08
#